data_AF-A0A966J0Z2-F1
#
_entry.id   AF-A0A966J0Z2-F1
#
_cell.length_a   1.000
_cell.length_b   1.000
_cell.length_c   1.000
_cell.angle_alpha   90.00
_cell.angle_beta   90.00
_cell.angle_gamma   90.00
#
_symmetry.space_group_name_H-M   'P 1'
#
loop_
_entity.id
_entity.type
_entity.pdbx_description
1 polymer ?
#
loop_
_entity_poly.entity_id
_entity_poly.type
_entity_poly.pdbx_seq_one_letter_code
_entity_poly.pdbx_strand_id
1 'polypeptide(L)'
;PLAQRNAVTAQELKAETMLLLGTGHCFRDHVLEVCPEFARFASNAEGIRRSFEGSSLETIKHMVAAGMGVTLVPRLSVPSEALVTRAKGRRRAVVETHVRYLPVADEDGRPPMRRVLLAWRRSFTRYEAIAALRNAVYACELPGVERLS
;
A
#
# COMPACT_ATOMS: atom_id res chain seq x y z
N PRO A 1 -16.32 -0.26 -10.69
CA PRO A 1 -16.09 0.92 -11.56
C PRO A 1 -14.61 1.31 -11.69
N LEU A 2 -13.91 1.56 -10.57
CA LEU A 2 -12.48 1.95 -10.57
C LEU A 2 -11.55 0.93 -11.24
N ALA A 3 -11.84 -0.37 -11.11
CA ALA A 3 -11.02 -1.45 -11.66
C ALA A 3 -10.81 -1.41 -13.19
N GLN A 4 -11.65 -0.65 -13.93
CA GLN A 4 -11.52 -0.46 -15.38
C GLN A 4 -10.51 0.63 -15.75
N ARG A 5 -10.07 1.45 -14.79
CA ARG A 5 -9.14 2.56 -15.01
C ARG A 5 -7.68 2.09 -15.05
N ASN A 6 -6.80 3.00 -15.47
CA ASN A 6 -5.35 2.80 -15.44
C ASN A 6 -4.69 3.35 -14.17
N ALA A 7 -5.31 4.35 -13.54
CA ALA A 7 -4.89 4.98 -12.30
C ALA A 7 -6.12 5.56 -11.57
N VAL A 8 -5.94 5.87 -10.30
CA VAL A 8 -6.95 6.53 -9.45
C VAL A 8 -6.33 7.73 -8.73
N THR A 9 -7.12 8.75 -8.46
CA THR A 9 -6.68 9.89 -7.64
C THR A 9 -7.06 9.66 -6.18
N ALA A 10 -6.40 10.33 -5.24
CA ALA A 10 -6.79 10.33 -3.83
C ALA A 10 -8.22 10.85 -3.65
N GLN A 11 -8.65 11.81 -4.48
CA GLN A 11 -10.02 12.34 -4.47
C GLN A 11 -11.07 11.28 -4.85
N GLU A 12 -10.77 10.42 -5.82
CA GLU A 12 -11.68 9.34 -6.23
C GLU A 12 -11.82 8.27 -5.15
N LEU A 13 -10.74 8.01 -4.40
CA LEU A 13 -10.78 7.10 -3.25
C LEU A 13 -11.68 7.61 -2.12
N LYS A 14 -11.95 8.91 -2.03
CA LYS A 14 -12.87 9.49 -1.02
C LYS A 14 -14.31 9.03 -1.19
N ALA A 15 -14.72 8.69 -2.41
CA ALA A 15 -16.09 8.25 -2.69
C ALA A 15 -16.31 6.76 -2.35
N GLU A 16 -15.25 6.01 -2.03
CA GLU A 16 -15.28 4.57 -1.85
C GLU A 16 -15.23 4.17 -0.36
N THR A 17 -15.65 2.94 -0.05
CA THR A 17 -15.48 2.35 1.28
C THR A 17 -14.01 1.96 1.49
N MET A 18 -13.29 2.71 2.30
CA MET A 18 -11.87 2.48 2.58
C MET A 18 -11.67 1.48 3.72
N LEU A 19 -10.92 0.42 3.47
CA LEU A 19 -10.48 -0.57 4.47
C LEU A 19 -9.08 -0.20 4.97
N LEU A 20 -8.94 -0.11 6.29
CA LEU A 20 -7.70 0.31 6.96
C LEU A 20 -7.25 -0.77 7.93
N LEU A 21 -5.95 -0.79 8.23
CA LEU A 21 -5.46 -1.60 9.35
C LEU A 21 -5.96 -1.02 10.68
N GLY A 22 -6.04 -1.87 11.70
CA GLY A 22 -6.34 -1.45 13.07
C GLY A 22 -5.36 -0.41 13.62
N THR A 23 -5.71 0.18 14.75
CA THR A 23 -4.83 1.10 15.47
C THR A 23 -3.52 0.41 15.87
N GLY A 24 -2.42 1.17 15.91
CA GLY A 24 -1.08 0.64 16.23
C GLY A 24 -0.24 0.18 15.02
N HIS A 25 -0.81 0.15 13.81
CA HIS A 25 -0.05 -0.06 12.58
C HIS A 25 0.39 1.27 11.98
N CYS A 26 1.69 1.53 11.90
CA CYS A 26 2.24 2.75 11.24
C CYS A 26 1.74 2.96 9.80
N PHE A 27 1.32 1.89 9.12
CA PHE A 27 0.74 1.99 7.79
C PHE A 27 -0.64 2.65 7.77
N ARG A 28 -1.45 2.50 8.83
CA ARG A 28 -2.70 3.24 8.99
C ARG A 28 -2.42 4.73 9.00
N ASP A 29 -1.47 5.16 9.83
CA ASP A 29 -1.12 6.57 9.97
C ASP A 29 -0.61 7.15 8.65
N HIS A 30 0.24 6.42 7.93
CA HIS A 30 0.66 6.82 6.58
C HIS A 30 -0.52 6.98 5.62
N VAL A 31 -1.51 6.08 5.64
CA VAL A 31 -2.70 6.19 4.78
C VAL A 31 -3.53 7.43 5.14
N LEU A 32 -3.61 7.78 6.43
CA LEU A 32 -4.31 8.97 6.89
C LEU A 32 -3.53 10.26 6.58
N GLU A 33 -2.19 10.24 6.60
CA GLU A 33 -1.35 11.39 6.20
C GLU A 33 -1.49 11.72 4.72
N VAL A 34 -1.60 10.70 3.87
CA VAL A 34 -1.75 10.85 2.42
C VAL A 34 -3.05 11.57 2.05
N CYS A 35 -4.11 11.35 2.83
CA CYS A 35 -5.35 12.08 2.67
C CYS A 35 -6.01 12.23 4.05
N PRO A 36 -5.79 13.38 4.72
CA PRO A 36 -6.31 13.66 6.06
C PRO A 36 -7.84 13.56 6.16
N GLU A 37 -8.53 13.71 5.02
CA GLU A 37 -9.97 13.53 4.95
C GLU A 37 -10.41 12.08 5.18
N PHE A 38 -9.55 11.08 4.95
CA PHE A 38 -9.82 9.69 5.35
C PHE A 38 -9.91 9.56 6.88
N ALA A 39 -9.19 10.39 7.63
CA ALA A 39 -9.26 10.41 9.09
C ALA A 39 -10.64 10.91 9.57
N ARG A 40 -11.24 11.87 8.85
CA ARG A 40 -12.58 12.40 9.17
C ARG A 40 -13.67 11.35 9.00
N PHE A 41 -13.54 10.44 8.04
CA PHE A 41 -14.47 9.32 7.85
C PHE A 41 -14.18 8.15 8.79
N ALA A 42 -12.94 7.99 9.26
CA ALA A 42 -12.60 7.06 10.34
C ALA A 42 -13.14 7.52 11.71
N SER A 43 -13.29 8.84 11.93
CA SER A 43 -13.76 9.41 13.20
C SER A 43 -15.26 9.79 13.23
N ASN A 44 -15.86 10.24 12.13
CA ASN A 44 -17.27 10.69 12.05
C ASN A 44 -18.23 9.59 11.56
N ALA A 45 -18.04 8.36 12.03
CA ALA A 45 -18.90 7.24 11.67
C ALA A 45 -20.20 7.22 12.51
N GLU A 46 -21.06 8.21 12.34
CA GLU A 46 -22.47 8.15 12.80
C GLU A 46 -23.36 7.27 11.89
N GLY A 47 -22.75 6.51 10.98
CA GLY A 47 -23.41 5.45 10.25
C GLY A 47 -22.42 4.62 9.46
N ILE A 48 -22.10 3.42 9.97
CA ILE A 48 -21.80 2.14 9.27
C ILE A 48 -20.92 2.15 7.99
N ARG A 49 -20.25 3.24 7.61
CA ARG A 49 -19.12 3.23 6.67
C ARG A 49 -17.88 2.75 7.42
N ARG A 50 -17.98 1.50 7.90
CA ARG A 50 -17.07 0.83 8.82
C ARG A 50 -15.68 0.79 8.19
N SER A 51 -14.73 1.55 8.74
CA SER A 51 -13.32 1.22 8.61
C SER A 51 -13.14 -0.17 9.22
N PHE A 52 -13.22 -1.23 8.43
CA PHE A 52 -13.03 -2.60 8.92
C PHE A 52 -11.55 -2.77 9.21
N GLU A 53 -11.24 -2.92 10.49
CA GLU A 53 -9.88 -3.04 10.99
C GLU A 53 -9.37 -4.47 10.80
N GLY A 54 -8.52 -4.68 9.79
CA GLY A 54 -7.74 -5.91 9.66
C GLY A 54 -6.47 -5.85 10.52
N SER A 55 -6.03 -7.00 11.07
CA SER A 55 -4.75 -7.13 11.76
C SER A 55 -3.55 -7.34 10.82
N SER A 56 -3.83 -7.76 9.58
CA SER A 56 -2.81 -7.99 8.55
C SER A 56 -3.25 -7.42 7.20
N LEU A 57 -2.27 -6.96 6.43
CA LEU A 57 -2.46 -6.51 5.05
C LEU A 57 -3.05 -7.62 4.19
N GLU A 58 -2.72 -8.88 4.49
CA GLU A 58 -3.25 -10.04 3.78
C GLU A 58 -4.74 -10.23 4.05
N THR A 59 -5.19 -10.10 5.30
CA THR A 59 -6.63 -10.13 5.63
C THR A 59 -7.38 -9.05 4.88
N ILE A 60 -6.86 -7.81 4.84
CA ILE A 60 -7.50 -6.72 4.09
C ILE A 60 -7.57 -7.04 2.59
N LYS A 61 -6.53 -7.63 1.99
CA LYS A 61 -6.59 -8.05 0.57
C LYS A 61 -7.73 -9.04 0.32
N HIS A 62 -7.95 -10.00 1.22
CA HIS A 62 -9.09 -10.93 1.11
C HIS A 62 -10.43 -10.20 1.28
N MET A 63 -10.51 -9.21 2.16
CA MET A 63 -11.70 -8.37 2.33
C MET A 63 -12.04 -7.56 1.07
N VAL A 64 -11.02 -7.01 0.39
CA VAL A 64 -11.19 -6.36 -0.92
C VAL A 64 -11.62 -7.36 -1.98
N ALA A 65 -11.02 -8.57 -2.00
CA ALA A 65 -11.40 -9.64 -2.92
C ALA A 65 -12.87 -10.06 -2.75
N ALA A 66 -13.37 -10.04 -1.52
CA ALA A 66 -14.77 -10.29 -1.17
C ALA A 66 -15.70 -9.10 -1.47
N GLY A 67 -15.19 -7.99 -1.99
CA GLY A 67 -15.98 -6.82 -2.38
C GLY A 67 -16.39 -5.89 -1.24
N MET A 68 -15.74 -5.98 -0.06
CA MET A 68 -16.10 -5.14 1.09
C MET A 68 -15.62 -3.69 0.99
N GLY A 69 -14.76 -3.37 0.01
CA GLY A 69 -14.28 -2.01 -0.22
C GLY A 69 -12.98 -1.97 -1.00
N VAL A 70 -12.26 -0.86 -0.87
CA VAL A 70 -10.93 -0.62 -1.45
C VAL A 70 -9.90 -0.42 -0.33
N THR A 71 -8.62 -0.56 -0.65
CA THR A 71 -7.54 -0.26 0.30
C THR A 71 -6.30 0.24 -0.43
N LEU A 72 -5.41 0.87 0.31
CA LEU A 72 -4.06 1.22 -0.14
C LEU A 72 -3.11 0.13 0.33
N VAL A 73 -2.12 -0.20 -0.50
CA VAL A 73 -1.10 -1.18 -0.16
C VAL A 73 0.28 -0.66 -0.56
N PRO A 74 1.36 -0.98 0.18
CA PRO A 74 2.71 -0.64 -0.27
C PRO A 74 3.05 -1.37 -1.57
N ARG A 75 3.85 -0.72 -2.44
CA ARG A 75 4.29 -1.30 -3.72
C ARG A 75 4.90 -2.70 -3.57
N LEU A 76 5.76 -2.91 -2.58
CA LEU A 76 6.43 -4.19 -2.31
C LEU A 76 5.49 -5.33 -1.92
N SER A 77 4.23 -5.03 -1.57
CA SER A 77 3.23 -6.05 -1.24
C SER A 77 2.40 -6.50 -2.43
N VAL A 78 2.57 -5.84 -3.59
CA VAL A 78 1.84 -6.17 -4.82
C VAL A 78 2.60 -7.27 -5.56
N PRO A 79 1.96 -8.39 -5.94
CA PRO A 79 2.60 -9.43 -6.73
C PRO A 79 3.16 -8.88 -8.04
N SER A 80 4.35 -9.31 -8.44
CA SER A 80 5.02 -8.85 -9.65
C SER A 80 4.16 -9.06 -10.90
N GLU A 81 3.39 -10.15 -10.95
CA GLU A 81 2.48 -10.49 -12.05
C GLU A 81 1.34 -9.48 -12.19
N ALA A 82 0.93 -8.87 -11.08
CA ALA A 82 -0.10 -7.85 -11.06
C ALA A 82 0.42 -6.45 -11.45
N LEU A 83 1.75 -6.25 -11.41
CA LEU A 83 2.41 -5.01 -11.80
C LEU A 83 2.63 -4.90 -13.31
N VAL A 84 2.61 -6.01 -14.05
CA VAL A 84 2.80 -6.01 -15.51
C VAL A 84 1.53 -5.52 -16.20
N THR A 85 1.53 -4.25 -16.60
CA THR A 85 0.48 -3.62 -17.39
C THR A 85 0.36 -4.31 -18.74
N ARG A 86 -0.81 -4.92 -19.01
CA ARG A 86 -1.28 -5.45 -20.30
C ARG A 86 -0.28 -5.35 -21.45
N ALA A 87 0.60 -6.34 -21.61
CA ALA A 87 1.24 -6.55 -22.90
C ALA A 87 0.13 -6.92 -23.90
N LYS A 88 -0.07 -6.09 -24.93
CA LYS A 88 -0.96 -6.37 -26.06
C LYS A 88 -0.71 -7.81 -26.55
N GLY A 89 -1.71 -8.69 -26.44
CA GLY A 89 -1.75 -9.94 -27.22
C GLY A 89 -1.49 -11.26 -26.50
N ARG A 90 -1.06 -11.31 -25.23
CA ARG A 90 -0.97 -12.58 -24.49
C ARG A 90 -2.18 -12.77 -23.58
N ARG A 91 -2.97 -13.82 -23.84
CA ARG A 91 -4.02 -14.31 -22.92
C ARG A 91 -3.39 -14.37 -21.53
N ARG A 92 -3.97 -13.61 -20.59
CA ARG A 92 -3.64 -13.67 -19.16
C ARG A 92 -3.55 -15.14 -18.77
N ALA A 93 -2.41 -15.58 -18.24
CA ALA A 93 -2.47 -16.62 -17.23
C ALA A 93 -3.30 -15.98 -16.11
N VAL A 94 -4.59 -16.32 -16.07
CA VAL A 94 -5.52 -15.81 -15.09
C VAL A 94 -5.12 -16.47 -13.78
N VAL A 95 -4.13 -15.91 -13.09
CA VAL A 95 -4.19 -15.97 -11.64
C VAL A 95 -5.45 -15.16 -11.33
N GLU A 96 -6.49 -15.83 -10.85
CA GLU A 96 -7.76 -15.24 -10.41
C GLU A 96 -7.51 -14.36 -9.19
N THR A 97 -6.73 -13.29 -9.36
CA THR A 97 -6.69 -12.25 -8.36
C THR A 97 -8.00 -11.51 -8.52
N HIS A 98 -8.96 -11.81 -7.65
CA HIS A 98 -10.22 -11.08 -7.50
C HIS A 98 -10.00 -9.59 -7.16
N VAL A 99 -8.75 -9.14 -7.02
CA VAL A 99 -8.34 -7.78 -6.74
C VAL A 99 -7.55 -7.19 -7.92
N ARG A 100 -7.90 -5.96 -8.28
CA ARG A 100 -7.17 -5.13 -9.25
C ARG A 100 -6.31 -4.13 -8.48
N TYR A 101 -5.01 -4.09 -8.76
CA TYR A 101 -4.11 -3.06 -8.23
C TYR A 101 -4.05 -1.89 -9.22
N LEU A 102 -4.21 -0.68 -8.71
CA LEU A 102 -4.15 0.57 -9.48
C LEU A 102 -3.13 1.50 -8.84
N PRO A 103 -2.26 2.16 -9.61
CA PRO A 103 -1.43 3.23 -9.08
C PRO A 103 -2.30 4.42 -8.67
N VAL A 104 -1.92 5.05 -7.56
CA VAL A 104 -2.43 6.38 -7.19
C VAL A 104 -1.63 7.42 -7.94
N ALA A 105 -2.29 8.30 -8.66
CA ALA A 105 -1.67 9.40 -9.38
C ALA A 105 -2.50 10.68 -9.14
N ASP A 106 -1.96 11.57 -8.31
CA ASP A 106 -2.54 12.89 -8.06
C ASP A 106 -1.95 13.94 -9.03
N GLU A 107 -2.24 15.22 -8.81
CA GLU A 107 -1.91 16.32 -9.75
C GLU A 107 -0.42 16.41 -10.09
N ASP A 108 0.46 16.06 -9.14
CA ASP A 108 1.91 16.03 -9.31
C ASP A 108 2.43 14.75 -10.01
N GLY A 109 1.54 13.82 -10.38
CA GLY A 109 1.85 12.55 -11.02
C GLY A 109 2.63 11.55 -10.16
N ARG A 110 2.96 11.90 -8.91
CA ARG A 110 3.71 11.04 -7.97
C ARG A 110 2.77 10.35 -7.00
N PRO A 111 2.90 9.02 -6.80
CA PRO A 111 2.15 8.34 -5.77
C PRO A 111 2.63 8.77 -4.37
N PRO A 112 1.79 8.59 -3.34
CA PRO A 112 2.21 8.77 -1.96
C PRO A 112 3.36 7.83 -1.59
N MET A 113 4.39 8.37 -0.95
CA MET A 113 5.61 7.65 -0.58
C MET A 113 5.75 7.56 0.93
N ARG A 114 6.35 6.47 1.41
CA ARG A 114 6.78 6.32 2.81
C ARG A 114 8.28 6.10 2.87
N ARG A 115 8.94 6.63 3.90
CA ARG A 115 10.37 6.40 4.13
C ARG A 115 10.58 5.19 5.04
N VAL A 116 11.34 4.21 4.55
CA VAL A 116 11.78 3.05 5.35
C VAL A 116 13.21 3.31 5.80
N LEU A 117 13.49 3.06 7.09
CA LEU A 117 14.77 3.36 7.72
C LEU A 117 15.27 2.13 8.50
N LEU A 118 16.60 2.00 8.58
CA LEU A 118 17.24 1.11 9.53
C LEU A 118 17.62 1.93 10.77
N ALA A 119 17.06 1.57 11.93
CA ALA A 119 17.34 2.22 13.20
C ALA A 119 17.96 1.22 14.18
N TRP A 120 18.96 1.67 14.95
CA TRP A 120 19.60 0.87 16.00
C TRP A 120 19.99 1.76 17.18
N ARG A 121 20.23 1.14 18.34
CA ARG A 121 20.69 1.86 19.54
C ARG A 121 22.09 2.42 19.30
N ARG A 122 22.34 3.66 19.72
CA ARG A 122 23.67 4.29 19.67
C ARG A 122 24.76 3.42 20.33
N SER A 123 24.40 2.71 21.41
CA SER A 123 25.30 1.84 22.18
C SER A 123 25.49 0.44 21.59
N PHE A 124 24.91 0.14 20.42
CA PHE A 124 25.07 -1.17 19.79
C PHE A 124 26.48 -1.33 19.24
N THR A 125 27.23 -2.31 19.75
CA THR A 125 28.67 -2.43 19.50
C THR A 125 29.04 -3.22 18.24
N ARG A 126 28.10 -3.98 17.65
CA ARG A 126 28.36 -4.84 16.49
C ARG A 126 28.10 -4.12 15.17
N TYR A 127 28.91 -3.11 14.87
CA TYR A 127 28.76 -2.32 13.64
C TYR A 127 28.81 -3.16 12.36
N GLU A 128 29.65 -4.19 12.33
CA GLU A 128 29.72 -5.14 11.20
C GLU A 128 28.38 -5.84 10.93
N ALA A 129 27.60 -6.14 11.97
CA ALA A 129 26.28 -6.74 11.79
C ALA A 129 25.28 -5.74 11.16
N ILE A 130 25.36 -4.46 11.54
CA ILE A 130 24.54 -3.41 10.93
C ILE A 130 24.94 -3.19 9.46
N ALA A 131 26.25 -3.17 9.18
CA ALA A 131 26.77 -3.06 7.83
C ALA A 131 26.34 -4.24 6.96
N ALA A 132 26.42 -5.46 7.47
CA ALA A 132 25.96 -6.67 6.79
C ALA A 132 24.46 -6.61 6.48
N LEU A 133 23.62 -6.23 7.46
CA LEU A 133 22.17 -6.09 7.27
C LEU A 133 21.84 -5.01 6.24
N ARG A 134 22.50 -3.84 6.31
CA ARG A 134 22.35 -2.78 5.31
C ARG A 134 22.69 -3.34 3.93
N ASN A 135 23.85 -3.95 3.75
CA ASN A 135 24.29 -4.47 2.46
C ASN A 135 23.32 -5.55 1.93
N ALA A 136 22.79 -6.42 2.81
CA ALA A 136 21.77 -7.40 2.43
C ALA A 136 20.48 -6.73 1.92
N VAL A 137 19.99 -5.70 2.60
CA VAL A 137 18.81 -4.92 2.15
C VAL A 137 19.08 -4.24 0.80
N TYR A 138 20.29 -3.70 0.60
CA TYR A 138 20.68 -3.08 -0.68
C TYR A 138 20.81 -4.10 -1.82
N ALA A 139 21.18 -5.35 -1.51
CA ALA A 139 21.27 -6.43 -2.50
C ALA A 139 19.90 -6.96 -2.93
N CYS A 140 18.83 -6.71 -2.17
CA CYS A 140 17.47 -7.10 -2.56
C CYS A 140 16.95 -6.28 -3.75
N GLU A 141 16.20 -6.94 -4.63
CA GLU A 141 15.36 -6.28 -5.62
C GLU A 141 14.15 -5.66 -4.91
N LEU A 142 14.07 -4.33 -4.94
CA LEU A 142 13.03 -3.55 -4.28
C LEU A 142 12.27 -2.71 -5.31
N PRO A 143 11.37 -3.32 -6.10
CA PRO A 143 10.69 -2.63 -7.18
C PRO A 143 9.85 -1.45 -6.67
N GLY A 144 10.02 -0.29 -7.31
CA GLY A 144 9.36 0.96 -6.94
C GLY A 144 9.84 1.58 -5.62
N VAL A 145 11.02 1.20 -5.14
CA VAL A 145 11.71 1.88 -4.03
C VAL A 145 12.79 2.80 -4.60
N GLU A 146 12.76 4.06 -4.16
CA GLU A 146 13.84 5.01 -4.38
C GLU A 146 14.86 4.90 -3.24
N ARG A 147 16.13 4.62 -3.55
CA ARG A 147 17.19 4.55 -2.55
C ARG A 147 17.71 5.97 -2.30
N LEU A 148 17.61 6.41 -1.05
CA LEU A 148 18.15 7.70 -0.62
C LEU A 148 19.61 7.49 -0.20
N SER A 149 20.53 8.20 -0.86
CA SER A 149 21.97 8.22 -0.54
C SER A 149 22.29 9.12 0.64
#